data_AF-A0ABD0RBW1-F1
#
_entry.id   AF-A0ABD0RBW1-F1
#
_cell.length_a   1.000
_cell.length_b   1.000
_cell.length_c   1.000
_cell.angle_alpha   90.00
_cell.angle_beta   90.00
_cell.angle_gamma   90.00
#
_symmetry.space_group_name_H-M   'P 1'
#
loop_
_entity.id
_entity.type
_entity.pdbx_description
1 polymer ?
#
loop_
_entity_poly.entity_id
_entity_poly.type
_entity_poly.pdbx_seq_one_letter_code
_entity_poly.pdbx_strand_id
1 'polypeptide(L)'
;AFEIILIGARQMVGGIKLPTGKRLPPLRSYMDDVTSLLQTAACTSRLLKRMDELMSWARMKIKPSKSRSLSLRRGVRNDNTIFVVGGEKIPLLSEQPIKSLGRQYTAELSDKQMGKTVMKQLSDGLARIDQSQLPGKFKVWCYQFTLYRRIMWPLKMSEIPSST
;
A
#
# COMPACT_ATOMS: atom_id res chain seq x y z
N ALA A 1 -8.23 -21.08 3.69
CA ALA A 1 -7.39 -21.16 4.90
C ALA A 1 -6.97 -19.77 5.40
N PHE A 2 -6.28 -18.95 4.61
CA PHE A 2 -5.79 -17.63 5.06
C PHE A 2 -6.90 -16.67 5.53
N GLU A 3 -8.04 -16.59 4.84
CA GLU A 3 -9.15 -15.73 5.27
C GLU A 3 -9.71 -16.12 6.65
N ILE A 4 -9.68 -17.40 7.02
CA ILE A 4 -10.12 -17.87 8.36
C ILE A 4 -9.19 -17.31 9.44
N ILE A 5 -7.87 -17.30 9.18
CA ILE A 5 -6.88 -16.69 10.07
C ILE A 5 -7.17 -15.20 10.24
N LEU A 6 -7.45 -14.50 9.14
CA LEU A 6 -7.76 -13.08 9.18
C LEU A 6 -9.05 -12.80 9.96
N ILE A 7 -10.10 -13.60 9.78
CA ILE A 7 -11.35 -13.50 10.56
C ILE A 7 -11.06 -13.66 12.06
N GLY A 8 -10.27 -14.68 12.44
CA GLY A 8 -9.88 -14.91 13.84
C GLY A 8 -9.08 -13.74 14.43
N ALA A 9 -8.20 -13.12 13.65
CA ALA A 9 -7.45 -11.94 14.09
C ALA A 9 -8.33 -10.68 14.20
N ARG A 10 -9.29 -10.49 13.28
CA ARG A 10 -10.21 -9.34 13.29
C ARG A 10 -11.05 -9.28 14.58
N GLN A 11 -11.36 -10.40 15.21
CA GLN A 11 -12.13 -10.44 16.46
C GLN A 11 -11.44 -9.72 17.63
N MET A 12 -10.11 -9.53 17.57
CA MET A 12 -9.36 -8.87 18.64
C MET A 12 -9.52 -7.35 18.68
N VAL A 13 -9.90 -6.72 17.57
CA VAL A 13 -9.86 -5.25 17.42
C VAL A 13 -10.97 -4.74 16.51
N GLY A 14 -11.52 -3.57 16.83
CA GLY A 14 -12.69 -3.05 16.12
C GLY A 14 -12.42 -2.23 14.85
N GLY A 15 -11.18 -1.96 14.45
CA GLY A 15 -10.89 -1.06 13.30
C GLY A 15 -11.01 0.43 13.64
N ILE A 16 -11.08 1.30 12.62
CA ILE A 16 -11.13 2.76 12.78
C ILE A 16 -12.56 3.28 12.63
N LYS A 17 -13.04 4.08 13.59
CA LYS A 17 -14.27 4.88 13.44
C LYS A 17 -13.95 6.18 12.71
N LEU A 18 -14.62 6.43 11.60
CA LEU A 18 -14.54 7.67 10.84
C LEU A 18 -15.42 8.77 11.44
N PRO A 19 -15.15 10.06 11.16
CA PRO A 19 -16.02 11.17 11.57
C PRO A 19 -17.47 11.02 11.09
N THR A 20 -17.68 10.36 9.95
CA THR A 20 -18.99 10.07 9.37
C THR A 20 -19.77 8.97 10.10
N GLY A 21 -19.27 8.45 11.22
CA GLY A 21 -19.87 7.36 11.98
C GLY A 21 -19.61 5.95 11.43
N LYS A 22 -19.18 5.84 10.16
CA LYS A 22 -18.80 4.56 9.54
C LYS A 22 -17.53 3.98 10.16
N ARG A 23 -17.42 2.64 10.20
CA ARG A 23 -16.25 1.94 10.73
C ARG A 23 -15.49 1.25 9.60
N LEU A 24 -14.20 1.55 9.48
CA LEU A 24 -13.30 0.82 8.58
C LEU A 24 -12.87 -0.49 9.25
N PRO A 25 -12.81 -1.61 8.50
CA PRO A 25 -12.35 -2.87 9.05
C PRO A 25 -10.87 -2.76 9.48
N PRO A 26 -10.47 -3.46 10.55
CA PRO A 26 -9.10 -3.40 11.08
C PRO A 26 -8.05 -4.02 10.14
N LEU A 27 -8.49 -4.91 9.25
CA LEU A 27 -7.65 -5.66 8.32
C LEU A 27 -8.28 -5.61 6.93
N ARG A 28 -7.44 -5.35 5.93
CA ARG A 28 -7.73 -5.57 4.51
C ARG A 28 -6.67 -6.49 3.95
N SER A 29 -7.04 -7.37 3.04
CA SER A 29 -6.14 -8.35 2.46
C SER A 29 -6.35 -8.48 0.95
N TYR A 30 -5.26 -8.81 0.27
CA TYR A 30 -5.28 -9.27 -1.11
C TYR A 30 -4.23 -10.38 -1.23
N MET A 31 -4.68 -11.61 -1.48
CA MET A 31 -3.81 -12.80 -1.41
C MET A 31 -3.11 -12.89 -0.04
N ASP A 32 -1.77 -12.84 0.00
CA ASP A 32 -0.93 -12.85 1.21
C ASP A 32 -0.62 -11.45 1.75
N ASP A 33 -0.85 -10.39 0.96
CA ASP A 33 -0.64 -9.01 1.39
C ASP A 33 -1.78 -8.59 2.34
N VAL A 34 -1.39 -8.10 3.52
CA VAL A 34 -2.32 -7.67 4.57
C VAL A 34 -1.96 -6.26 5.03
N THR A 35 -2.97 -5.40 5.07
CA THR A 35 -2.87 -4.03 5.57
C THR A 35 -3.75 -3.88 6.81
N SER A 36 -3.14 -3.53 7.94
CA SER A 36 -3.84 -3.20 9.18
C SER A 36 -3.99 -1.70 9.35
N LEU A 37 -5.19 -1.24 9.70
CA LEU A 37 -5.46 0.17 9.98
C LEU A 37 -6.25 0.29 11.29
N LEU A 38 -5.63 0.89 12.31
CA LEU A 38 -6.13 0.92 13.69
C LEU A 38 -5.89 2.29 14.35
N GLN A 39 -6.69 2.60 15.36
CA GLN A 39 -6.65 3.91 16.03
C GLN A 39 -5.47 4.08 17.00
N THR A 40 -4.97 3.00 17.60
CA THR A 40 -3.94 3.07 18.63
C THR A 40 -2.86 2.01 18.42
N ALA A 41 -1.63 2.36 18.80
CA ALA A 41 -0.48 1.45 18.74
C ALA A 41 -0.73 0.17 19.57
N ALA A 42 -1.32 0.29 20.75
CA ALA A 42 -1.64 -0.87 21.61
C ALA A 42 -2.59 -1.86 20.92
N CYS A 43 -3.61 -1.38 20.20
CA CYS A 43 -4.48 -2.25 19.40
C CYS A 43 -3.71 -2.94 18.28
N THR A 44 -2.82 -2.22 17.59
CA THR A 44 -1.96 -2.80 16.54
C THR A 44 -1.05 -3.88 17.10
N SER A 45 -0.38 -3.65 18.22
CA SER A 45 0.47 -4.67 18.85
C SER A 45 -0.31 -5.92 19.27
N ARG A 46 -1.53 -5.75 19.82
CA ARG A 46 -2.41 -6.90 20.14
C ARG A 46 -2.84 -7.67 18.89
N LEU A 47 -3.21 -6.96 17.82
CA LEU A 47 -3.58 -7.58 16.55
C LEU A 47 -2.40 -8.35 15.95
N LEU A 48 -1.21 -7.74 15.92
CA LEU A 48 0.00 -8.36 15.38
C LEU A 48 0.41 -9.60 16.16
N LYS A 49 0.32 -9.57 17.50
CA LYS A 49 0.56 -10.75 18.35
C LYS A 49 -0.41 -11.89 18.01
N ARG A 50 -1.71 -11.58 17.90
CA ARG A 50 -2.71 -12.60 17.55
C ARG A 50 -2.49 -13.16 16.14
N MET A 51 -2.15 -12.28 15.19
CA MET A 51 -1.81 -12.70 13.83
C MET A 51 -0.63 -13.66 13.84
N ASP A 52 0.45 -13.35 14.57
CA ASP A 52 1.63 -14.20 14.67
C ASP A 52 1.31 -15.58 15.27
N GLU A 53 0.50 -15.62 16.34
CA GLU A 53 -0.01 -16.87 16.91
C GLU A 53 -0.78 -17.70 15.87
N LEU A 54 -1.78 -17.12 15.21
CA LEU A 54 -2.61 -17.85 14.26
C LEU A 54 -1.83 -18.29 13.01
N MET A 55 -0.88 -17.48 12.55
CA MET A 55 0.01 -17.85 11.45
C MET A 55 0.91 -19.03 11.86
N SER A 56 1.48 -19.00 13.06
CA SER A 56 2.28 -20.09 13.60
C SER A 56 1.47 -21.41 13.68
N TRP A 57 0.23 -21.36 14.15
CA TRP A 57 -0.68 -22.51 14.16
C TRP A 57 -0.93 -23.07 12.75
N ALA A 58 -1.02 -22.20 11.75
CA ALA A 58 -1.16 -22.58 10.35
C ALA A 58 0.17 -22.96 9.67
N ARG A 59 1.28 -23.06 10.41
CA ARG A 59 2.64 -23.29 9.89
C ARG A 59 3.09 -22.22 8.88
N MET A 60 2.63 -21.00 9.05
CA MET A 60 3.00 -19.81 8.28
C MET A 60 3.83 -18.85 9.14
N LYS A 61 4.64 -18.00 8.51
CA LYS A 61 5.43 -16.95 9.18
C LYS A 61 5.21 -15.61 8.49
N ILE A 62 4.96 -14.56 9.27
CA ILE A 62 4.96 -13.17 8.76
C ILE A 62 6.41 -12.78 8.52
N LYS A 63 6.72 -12.13 7.38
CA LYS A 63 8.08 -11.71 7.03
C LYS A 63 8.28 -10.22 7.31
N PRO A 64 8.89 -9.82 8.44
CA PRO A 64 8.96 -8.41 8.85
C PRO A 64 9.77 -7.55 7.89
N SER A 65 10.79 -8.12 7.24
CA SER A 65 11.55 -7.45 6.17
C SER A 65 10.72 -7.05 4.94
N LYS A 66 9.56 -7.68 4.71
CA LYS A 66 8.59 -7.29 3.67
C LYS A 66 7.43 -6.43 4.19
N SER A 67 7.33 -6.22 5.51
CA SER A 67 6.27 -5.42 6.13
C SER A 67 6.77 -4.02 6.43
N ARG A 68 5.88 -3.03 6.46
CA ARG A 68 6.20 -1.67 6.94
C ARG A 68 5.17 -1.19 7.93
N SER A 69 5.62 -0.38 8.87
CA SER A 69 4.73 0.33 9.78
C SER A 69 4.80 1.83 9.61
N LEU A 70 3.65 2.47 9.79
CA LEU A 70 3.48 3.91 9.85
C LEU A 70 2.56 4.21 11.03
N SER A 71 3.01 5.07 11.94
CA SER A 71 2.18 5.59 13.01
C SER A 71 1.97 7.09 12.82
N LEU A 72 0.74 7.54 13.04
CA LEU A 72 0.38 8.96 12.96
C LEU A 72 -0.12 9.43 14.33
N ARG A 73 0.33 10.60 14.77
CA ARG A 73 -0.16 11.26 15.98
C ARG A 73 -0.48 12.72 15.63
N ARG A 74 -1.74 13.12 15.82
CA ARG A 74 -2.24 14.48 15.51
C ARG A 74 -1.91 14.90 14.06
N GLY A 75 -2.09 13.99 13.11
CA GLY A 75 -1.85 14.24 11.69
C GLY A 75 -0.38 14.21 11.26
N VAL A 76 0.57 14.05 12.19
CA VAL A 76 2.00 14.02 11.90
C VAL A 76 2.56 12.61 12.10
N ARG A 77 3.56 12.24 11.29
CA ARG A 77 4.28 10.98 11.42
C ARG A 77 4.94 10.85 12.80
N ASN A 78 4.80 9.68 13.41
CA ASN A 78 5.41 9.35 14.70
C ASN A 78 6.31 8.11 14.56
N ASP A 79 7.61 8.33 14.44
CA ASP A 79 8.61 7.28 14.23
C ASP A 79 9.03 6.58 15.54
N ASN A 80 8.57 7.06 16.71
CA ASN A 80 8.90 6.46 18.01
C ASN A 80 8.10 5.18 18.30
N THR A 81 7.05 4.90 17.52
CA THR A 81 6.23 3.71 17.72
C THR A 81 6.78 2.57 16.88
N ILE A 82 7.33 1.56 17.56
CA ILE A 82 7.93 0.38 16.93
C ILE A 82 7.02 -0.83 17.13
N PHE A 83 6.82 -1.59 16.06
CA PHE A 83 6.09 -2.85 16.11
C PHE A 83 7.03 -4.03 15.88
N VAL A 84 6.75 -5.15 16.54
CA VAL A 84 7.54 -6.37 16.51
C VAL A 84 6.61 -7.54 16.18
N VAL A 85 7.05 -8.43 15.30
CA VAL A 85 6.36 -9.67 14.92
C VAL A 85 7.38 -10.79 14.78
N GLY A 86 7.10 -11.98 15.34
CA GLY A 86 8.05 -13.09 15.31
C GLY A 86 9.41 -12.77 15.93
N GLY A 87 9.45 -11.86 16.91
CA GLY A 87 10.68 -11.40 17.57
C GLY A 87 11.52 -10.39 16.77
N GLU A 88 11.13 -10.03 15.54
CA GLU A 88 11.85 -9.10 14.68
C GLU A 88 11.11 -7.75 14.57
N LYS A 89 11.85 -6.64 14.51
CA LYS A 89 11.29 -5.30 14.29
C LYS A 89 10.73 -5.19 12.87
N ILE A 90 9.52 -4.66 12.74
CA ILE A 90 8.99 -4.21 11.45
C ILE A 90 9.65 -2.86 11.10
N PRO A 91 10.31 -2.74 9.93
CA PRO A 91 10.91 -1.47 9.52
C PRO A 91 9.88 -0.35 9.38
N LEU A 92 10.30 0.87 9.71
CA LEU A 92 9.46 2.06 9.53
C LEU A 92 9.38 2.42 8.05
N LEU A 93 8.26 3.03 7.65
CA LEU A 93 8.11 3.55 6.29
C LEU A 93 9.15 4.64 5.95
N SER A 94 9.63 5.36 6.97
CA SER A 94 10.71 6.36 6.87
C SER A 94 12.08 5.76 6.62
N GLU A 95 12.34 4.55 7.13
CA GLU A 95 13.59 3.82 6.90
C GLU A 95 13.58 3.17 5.51
N GLN A 96 12.45 2.54 5.14
CA GLN A 96 12.33 1.77 3.91
C GLN A 96 10.94 1.97 3.29
N PRO A 97 10.81 2.76 2.21
CA PRO A 97 9.57 2.84 1.45
C PRO A 97 9.09 1.47 0.95
N ILE A 98 7.79 1.31 0.73
CA ILE A 98 7.20 0.06 0.23
C ILE A 98 6.29 0.32 -0.96
N LYS A 99 6.24 -0.64 -1.88
CA LYS A 99 5.24 -0.70 -2.95
C LYS A 99 4.26 -1.83 -2.62
N SER A 100 2.97 -1.51 -2.52
CA SER A 100 1.90 -2.46 -2.25
C SER A 100 0.78 -2.27 -3.26
N LEU A 101 0.34 -3.36 -3.91
CA LEU A 101 -0.68 -3.37 -4.96
C LEU A 101 -0.47 -2.32 -6.06
N GLY A 102 0.79 -2.07 -6.42
CA GLY A 102 1.15 -1.07 -7.43
C GLY A 102 1.28 0.37 -6.94
N ARG A 103 0.79 0.70 -5.73
CA ARG A 103 0.96 2.02 -5.09
C ARG A 103 2.25 2.06 -4.29
N GLN A 104 3.01 3.15 -4.44
CA GLN A 104 4.19 3.40 -3.64
C GLN A 104 3.79 4.22 -2.41
N TYR A 105 4.19 3.76 -1.23
CA TYR A 105 4.02 4.46 0.03
C TYR A 105 5.38 4.98 0.49
N THR A 106 5.45 6.29 0.73
CA THR A 106 6.65 6.98 1.20
C THR A 106 6.35 7.70 2.51
N ALA A 107 7.42 8.10 3.19
CA ALA A 107 7.37 8.76 4.48
C ALA A 107 6.80 10.19 4.43
N GLU A 108 6.70 10.76 3.23
CA GLU A 108 6.23 12.12 2.96
C GLU A 108 4.70 12.26 3.02
N LEU A 109 3.97 11.13 3.01
CA LEU A 109 2.49 11.09 3.02
C LEU A 109 1.86 11.97 1.92
N SER A 110 2.57 12.12 0.80
CA SER A 110 2.18 12.97 -0.32
C SER A 110 2.33 12.22 -1.64
N ASP A 111 1.35 12.38 -2.52
CA ASP A 111 1.36 11.78 -3.86
C ASP A 111 1.94 12.73 -4.92
N LYS A 112 2.49 13.91 -4.54
CA LYS A 112 3.07 14.89 -5.48
C LYS A 112 4.16 14.28 -6.37
N GLN A 113 5.01 13.41 -5.80
CA GLN A 113 6.07 12.75 -6.56
C GLN A 113 5.52 11.72 -7.56
N MET A 114 4.32 11.15 -7.30
CA MET A 114 3.66 10.27 -8.25
C MET A 114 3.25 11.03 -9.50
N GLY A 115 2.76 12.26 -9.38
CA GLY A 115 2.42 13.11 -10.53
C GLY A 115 3.61 13.29 -11.49
N LYS A 116 4.80 13.62 -10.95
CA LYS A 116 6.04 13.72 -11.74
C LYS A 116 6.41 12.39 -12.41
N THR A 117 6.24 11.29 -11.69
CA THR A 117 6.52 9.94 -12.19
C THR A 117 5.59 9.55 -13.34
N VAL A 118 4.30 9.85 -13.23
CA VAL A 118 3.29 9.61 -14.26
C VAL A 118 3.59 10.45 -15.51
N MET A 119 3.89 11.73 -15.34
CA MET A 119 4.26 12.61 -16.46
C MET A 119 5.50 12.08 -17.20
N LYS A 120 6.54 11.68 -16.47
CA LYS A 120 7.73 11.07 -17.06
C LYS A 120 7.40 9.77 -17.81
N GLN A 121 6.60 8.88 -17.22
CA GLN A 121 6.17 7.65 -17.90
C GLN A 121 5.37 7.92 -19.17
N LEU A 122 4.55 8.97 -19.18
CA LEU A 122 3.78 9.38 -20.36
C LEU A 122 4.73 9.89 -21.45
N SER A 123 5.63 10.83 -21.14
CA SER A 123 6.61 11.37 -22.08
C SER A 123 7.52 10.29 -22.66
N ASP A 124 8.09 9.44 -21.81
CA ASP A 124 8.96 8.33 -22.23
C ASP A 124 8.19 7.32 -23.10
N GLY A 125 6.93 7.04 -22.74
CA GLY A 125 6.06 6.13 -23.46
C GLY A 125 5.67 6.65 -24.85
N LEU A 126 5.32 7.94 -24.95
CA LEU A 126 5.03 8.60 -26.22
C LEU A 126 6.27 8.59 -27.13
N ALA A 127 7.43 8.98 -26.61
CA ALA A 127 8.67 9.01 -27.38
C ALA A 127 9.05 7.61 -27.92
N ARG A 128 8.89 6.55 -27.12
CA ARG A 128 9.19 5.17 -27.56
C ARG A 128 8.24 4.68 -28.65
N ILE A 129 6.95 5.01 -28.57
CA ILE A 129 5.98 4.61 -29.61
C ILE A 129 6.26 5.40 -30.88
N ASP A 130 6.59 6.68 -30.78
CA ASP A 130 6.92 7.51 -31.92
C ASP A 130 8.21 7.06 -32.64
N GLN A 131 9.24 6.67 -31.89
CA GLN A 131 10.49 6.13 -32.43
C GLN A 131 10.36 4.69 -32.97
N SER A 132 9.23 4.02 -32.74
CA SER A 132 9.03 2.67 -33.27
C SER A 132 8.84 2.68 -34.79
N GLN A 133 9.27 1.60 -35.44
CA GLN A 133 9.10 1.38 -36.88
C GLN A 133 7.68 0.89 -37.24
N LEU A 134 6.71 1.06 -36.33
CA LEU A 134 5.34 0.64 -36.55
C LEU A 134 4.62 1.59 -37.52
N PRO A 135 3.81 1.08 -38.46
CA PRO A 135 2.86 1.88 -39.22
C PRO A 135 1.97 2.73 -38.29
N GLY A 136 1.58 3.93 -38.74
CA GLY A 136 0.83 4.90 -37.93
C GLY A 136 -0.42 4.32 -37.25
N LYS A 137 -1.19 3.46 -37.94
CA LYS A 137 -2.35 2.76 -37.37
C LYS A 137 -2.02 1.94 -36.12
N PHE A 138 -0.84 1.31 -36.08
CA PHE A 138 -0.39 0.51 -34.94
C PHE A 138 0.18 1.38 -33.82
N LYS A 139 0.80 2.54 -34.15
CA LYS A 139 1.17 3.54 -33.12
C LYS A 139 -0.06 4.06 -32.39
N VAL A 140 -1.12 4.41 -33.11
CA VAL A 140 -2.41 4.82 -32.52
C VAL A 140 -2.98 3.72 -31.63
N TRP A 141 -2.92 2.47 -32.09
CA TRP A 141 -3.31 1.32 -31.27
C TRP A 141 -2.48 1.22 -29.98
N CYS A 142 -1.16 1.41 -30.04
CA CYS A 142 -0.29 1.40 -28.87
C CYS A 142 -0.63 2.53 -27.88
N TYR A 143 -0.96 3.73 -28.36
CA TYR A 143 -1.39 4.83 -27.49
C TYR A 143 -2.63 4.44 -26.68
N GLN A 144 -3.67 3.92 -27.34
CA GLN A 144 -4.95 3.60 -26.72
C GLN A 144 -4.89 2.36 -25.80
N PHE A 145 -4.28 1.28 -26.28
CA PHE A 145 -4.38 -0.03 -25.61
C PHE A 145 -3.19 -0.36 -24.73
N THR A 146 -2.05 0.32 -24.91
CA THR A 146 -0.85 0.08 -24.10
C THR A 146 -0.56 1.27 -23.19
N LEU A 147 -0.23 2.44 -23.76
CA LEU A 147 0.25 3.57 -22.97
C LEU A 147 -0.83 4.12 -22.06
N TYR A 148 -2.03 4.39 -22.60
CA TYR A 148 -3.16 4.89 -21.81
C TYR A 148 -3.48 3.97 -20.63
N ARG A 149 -3.54 2.65 -20.84
CA ARG A 149 -3.80 1.67 -19.77
C ARG A 149 -2.72 1.72 -18.68
N ARG A 150 -1.45 1.83 -19.08
CA ARG A 150 -0.31 1.92 -18.16
C ARG A 150 -0.34 3.20 -17.33
N ILE A 151 -0.70 4.33 -17.92
CA ILE A 151 -0.80 5.64 -17.25
C ILE A 151 -2.06 5.72 -16.37
N MET A 152 -3.15 5.11 -16.78
CA MET A 152 -4.40 5.12 -16.03
C MET A 152 -4.27 4.42 -14.67
N TRP A 153 -3.44 3.39 -14.55
CA TRP A 153 -3.25 2.66 -13.31
C TRP A 153 -2.75 3.53 -12.14
N PRO A 154 -1.58 4.22 -12.23
CA PRO A 154 -1.12 5.10 -11.16
C PRO A 154 -2.06 6.28 -10.91
N LEU A 155 -2.73 6.81 -11.94
CA LEU A 155 -3.75 7.87 -11.76
C LEU A 155 -4.95 7.40 -10.93
N LYS A 156 -5.35 6.14 -11.04
CA LYS A 156 -6.44 5.57 -10.22
C LYS A 156 -6.01 5.27 -8.79
N MET A 157 -4.73 4.99 -8.57
CA MET A 157 -4.21 4.57 -7.27
C MET A 157 -3.79 5.72 -6.37
N SER A 158 -3.38 6.85 -6.94
CA SER A 158 -2.84 8.01 -6.23
C SER A 158 -3.74 9.23 -6.37
N GLU A 159 -3.78 10.05 -5.32
CA GLU A 159 -4.48 11.33 -5.32
C GLU A 159 -3.56 12.41 -5.89
N ILE A 160 -3.44 12.42 -7.22
CA ILE A 160 -2.66 13.43 -7.93
C ILE A 160 -3.55 14.67 -8.11
N PRO A 161 -3.19 15.82 -7.52
CA PRO A 161 -3.98 17.03 -7.68
C PRO A 161 -3.93 17.51 -9.14
N SER A 162 -5.05 18.04 -9.64
CA SER A 162 -5.15 18.57 -11.00
C SER A 162 -4.36 19.87 -11.22
N SER A 163 -3.90 20.53 -10.15
CA SER A 163 -3.07 21.73 -10.17
C SER A 163 -1.93 21.64 -9.16
N THR A 164 -0.79 22.26 -9.49
CA THR A 164 0.41 22.32 -8.62
C THR A 164 0.31 23.46 -7.62
#